data_AF-A0A5K1E045-F1
#
_entry.id   AF-A0A5K1E045-F1
#
_cell.length_a   1.000
_cell.length_b   1.000
_cell.length_c   1.000
_cell.angle_alpha   90.00
_cell.angle_beta   90.00
_cell.angle_gamma   90.00
#
_symmetry.space_group_name_H-M   'P 1'
#
loop_
_entity.id
_entity.type
_entity.pdbx_description
1 polymer ?
#
loop_
_entity_poly.entity_id
_entity_poly.type
_entity_poly.pdbx_seq_one_letter_code
_entity_poly.pdbx_strand_id
1 'polypeptide(L)' 'FEDNYVLELDFGPFNSSFPRPSQPSWIGNGVQFLNRHLSSRMFHDSTSMEPLFDFLQAHKYKGH' A
#
# COMPACT_ATOMS: atom_id res chain seq x y z
N PHE A 1 15.96 -39.47 3.02
CA PHE A 1 16.62 -38.18 2.73
C PHE A 1 15.51 -37.16 2.70
N GLU A 2 15.41 -36.30 3.72
CA GLU A 2 14.49 -35.17 3.65
C GLU A 2 15.03 -34.20 2.59
N ASP A 3 14.15 -33.81 1.66
CA ASP A 3 14.50 -32.88 0.60
C ASP A 3 14.61 -31.47 1.20
N ASN A 4 15.83 -31.02 1.46
CA ASN A 4 16.10 -29.77 2.17
C ASN A 4 15.74 -28.49 1.37
N TYR A 5 15.22 -28.64 0.14
CA TYR A 5 14.97 -27.55 -0.80
C TYR A 5 13.57 -27.63 -1.43
N VAL A 6 12.56 -28.04 -0.65
CA VAL A 6 11.16 -27.93 -1.05
C VAL A 6 10.81 -26.43 -1.22
N LEU A 7 10.13 -26.10 -2.33
CA LEU A 7 9.68 -24.74 -2.60
C LEU A 7 8.66 -24.28 -1.55
N GLU A 8 8.98 -23.19 -0.86
CA GLU A 8 8.05 -22.45 -0.01
C GLU A 8 7.66 -21.13 -0.70
N LEU A 9 6.36 -20.86 -0.77
CA LEU A 9 5.83 -19.59 -1.27
C LEU A 9 5.59 -18.65 -0.10
N ASP A 10 6.60 -17.85 0.24
CA ASP A 10 6.49 -16.81 1.27
C ASP A 10 6.23 -15.42 0.64
N PHE A 11 5.02 -14.91 0.86
CA PHE A 11 4.62 -13.55 0.46
C PHE A 11 4.78 -12.51 1.59
N GLY A 12 5.21 -12.91 2.78
CA GLY A 12 5.41 -12.05 3.94
C GLY A 12 6.33 -10.87 3.63
N PRO A 13 7.56 -11.09 3.12
CA PRO A 13 8.53 -10.04 2.80
C PRO A 13 8.00 -9.02 1.78
N PHE A 14 7.27 -9.47 0.76
CA PHE A 14 6.72 -8.62 -0.30
C PHE A 14 5.62 -7.67 0.20
N ASN A 15 4.96 -8.02 1.31
CA ASN A 15 3.89 -7.23 1.91
C ASN A 15 4.33 -6.38 3.11
N SER A 16 5.64 -6.33 3.41
CA SER A 16 6.19 -5.64 4.59
C SER A 16 6.01 -4.12 4.55
N SER A 17 5.96 -3.53 3.35
CA SER A 17 5.74 -2.09 3.15
C SER A 17 4.27 -1.68 3.31
N PHE A 18 3.34 -2.63 3.21
CA PHE A 18 1.92 -2.37 3.36
C PHE A 18 1.53 -2.32 4.84
N PRO A 19 0.80 -1.27 5.27
CA PRO A 19 0.27 -1.23 6.62
C PRO A 19 -0.70 -2.40 6.83
N ARG A 20 -0.53 -3.16 7.91
CA ARG A 20 -1.43 -4.28 8.26
C ARG A 20 -2.40 -3.86 9.37
N PRO A 21 -3.71 -4.01 9.18
CA PRO A 21 -4.66 -3.79 10.25
C PRO A 21 -4.52 -4.88 11.33
N SER A 22 -4.55 -4.48 12.61
CA SER A 22 -4.50 -5.40 13.75
C SER A 22 -5.86 -5.74 14.34
N GLN A 23 -6.91 -4.98 14.00
CA GLN A 23 -8.26 -5.19 14.53
C GLN A 23 -9.15 -5.93 13.52
N PRO A 24 -9.95 -6.93 13.96
CA PRO A 24 -10.85 -7.69 13.08
C PRO A 24 -11.88 -6.84 12.33
N SER A 25 -12.26 -5.67 12.87
CA SER A 25 -13.20 -4.74 12.24
C SER A 25 -12.74 -4.23 10.86
N TRP A 26 -11.44 -4.30 10.57
CA TRP A 26 -10.90 -3.91 9.27
C TRP A 26 -10.94 -5.03 8.22
N ILE A 27 -11.25 -6.27 8.60
CA ILE A 27 -11.41 -7.37 7.64
C ILE A 27 -12.60 -7.05 6.73
N GLY A 28 -12.37 -7.04 5.42
CA GLY A 28 -13.35 -6.60 4.42
C GLY A 28 -13.46 -5.08 4.25
N ASN A 29 -12.79 -4.28 5.09
CA ASN A 29 -12.81 -2.81 5.08
C ASN A 29 -11.43 -2.20 4.71
N GLY A 30 -10.71 -2.85 3.79
CA GLY A 30 -9.34 -2.47 3.42
C GLY A 30 -9.22 -1.08 2.82
N VAL A 31 -10.19 -0.64 2.01
CA VAL A 31 -10.18 0.72 1.42
C VAL A 31 -10.30 1.79 2.48
N GLN A 32 -11.17 1.60 3.48
CA GLN A 32 -11.33 2.54 4.58
C GLN A 32 -10.06 2.62 5.43
N PHE A 33 -9.41 1.47 5.69
CA PHE A 33 -8.13 1.42 6.38
C PHE A 33 -7.03 2.17 5.61
N LEU A 34 -6.90 1.90 4.31
CA LEU A 34 -5.93 2.53 3.44
C LEU A 34 -6.16 4.04 3.30
N ASN A 35 -7.42 4.46 3.16
CA ASN A 35 -7.77 5.89 3.13
C ASN A 35 -7.31 6.59 4.42
N ARG A 36 -7.57 6.00 5.59
CA ARG A 36 -7.08 6.57 6.86
C ARG A 36 -5.55 6.64 6.92
N HIS A 37 -4.87 5.59 6.45
CA HIS A 37 -3.41 5.56 6.42
C HIS A 37 -2.81 6.60 5.47
N LEU A 38 -3.31 6.69 4.24
CA LEU A 38 -2.86 7.66 3.23
C LEU A 38 -3.15 9.09 3.67
N SER A 39 -4.37 9.37 4.15
CA SER A 39 -4.71 10.69 4.70
C SER A 39 -3.76 11.09 5.81
N SER A 40 -3.40 10.18 6.73
CA SER A 40 -2.43 10.50 7.79
C SER A 40 -1.03 10.81 7.26
N ARG A 41 -0.61 10.24 6.13
CA ARG A 41 0.70 10.48 5.52
C ARG A 41 0.75 11.78 4.70
N MET A 42 -0.32 12.09 3.97
CA MET A 42 -0.44 13.29 3.13
C MET A 42 -0.34 14.62 3.90
N PHE A 43 -0.48 14.60 5.22
CA PHE A 43 -0.36 15.79 6.07
C PHE A 43 0.86 15.74 7.01
N HIS A 44 1.81 14.85 6.74
CA HIS A 44 2.96 14.65 7.62
C HIS A 44 4.06 15.69 7.40
N ASP A 45 4.38 15.99 6.13
CA ASP A 45 5.43 16.94 5.75
C ASP A 45 5.13 17.61 4.40
N SER A 46 5.96 18.59 4.02
CA SER A 46 5.76 19.38 2.80
C SER A 46 5.93 18.59 1.49
N THR A 47 6.56 17.41 1.52
CA THR A 47 6.82 16.58 0.33
C THR A 47 5.81 15.44 0.19
N SER A 48 5.06 15.13 1.25
CA SER A 48 4.08 14.04 1.28
C SER A 48 2.93 14.14 0.27
N MET A 49 2.70 15.34 -0.30
CA MET A 49 1.71 15.59 -1.35
C MET A 49 2.28 15.52 -2.78
N GLU A 50 3.60 15.43 -2.95
CA GLU A 50 4.24 15.31 -4.27
C GLU A 50 3.68 14.13 -5.09
N PRO A 51 3.48 12.92 -4.52
CA PRO A 51 2.93 11.81 -5.30
C PRO A 51 1.52 12.07 -5.84
N LEU A 52 0.71 12.85 -5.11
CA LEU A 52 -0.62 13.25 -5.58
C LEU A 52 -0.51 14.28 -6.72
N PHE A 53 0.40 15.24 -6.59
CA PHE A 53 0.68 16.20 -7.66
C PHE A 53 1.18 15.48 -8.92
N ASP A 54 2.15 14.58 -8.79
CA ASP A 54 2.71 13.81 -9.90
C ASP A 54 1.64 12.95 -10.57
N PHE A 55 0.76 12.32 -9.78
CA PHE A 55 -0.36 11.55 -10.31
C PHE A 55 -1.32 12.43 -11.13
N LEU A 56 -1.70 13.60 -10.61
CA LEU A 56 -2.59 14.54 -11.30
C LEU A 56 -1.93 15.16 -12.54
N GLN A 57 -0.62 15.43 -12.48
CA GLN A 57 0.15 15.95 -13.62
C GLN A 57 0.27 14.92 -14.74
N ALA A 58 0.49 13.64 -14.39
CA ALA A 58 0.57 12.55 -15.34
C ALA A 58 -0.81 12.19 -15.93
N HIS A 59 -1.90 12.56 -15.26
CA HIS A 59 -3.25 12.27 -15.69
C HIS A 59 -3.58 12.98 -17.00
N LYS A 60 -3.80 12.18 -18.06
CA LYS A 60 -4.27 12.66 -19.36
C LYS A 60 -5.38 11.76 -19.88
N TYR A 61 -6.40 12.36 -20.47
CA TYR A 61 -7.48 11.66 -21.15
C TYR A 61 -7.43 11.97 -22.64
N LYS A 62 -7.29 10.93 -23.47
CA LYS A 62 -7.14 11.05 -24.93
C LYS A 62 -5.98 11.97 -25.35
N GLY A 63 -4.90 11.98 -24.58
CA GLY A 63 -3.72 12.81 -24.84
C GLY A 63 -3.80 14.25 -24.30
N HIS A 64 -4.89 14.60 -23.62
CA HIS A 64 -5.13 15.91 -23.01
C HIS A 64 -5.08 15.84 -21.49
#